data_AF-A0A7C0XBT6-F1
#
_entry.id   AF-A0A7C0XBT6-F1
#
_cell.length_a   1.000
_cell.length_b   1.000
_cell.length_c   1.000
_cell.angle_alpha   90.00
_cell.angle_beta   90.00
_cell.angle_gamma   90.00
#
_symmetry.space_group_name_H-M   'P 1'
#
loop_
_entity.id
_entity.type
_entity.pdbx_description
1 polymer ?
#
loop_
_entity_poly.entity_id
_entity_poly.type
_entity_poly.pdbx_seq_one_letter_code
_entity_poly.pdbx_strand_id
1 'polypeptide(L)'
;MKNSKFSRNIIISSVLCFGSLAILAGAAVYFDPALMNNWIGPALLGAPPAIGIIFYLMARSWPEKMSPVQDAEKATKPTEEKITTSFEVASPSDKSMVDDDFNQQISKSQNQQTAVASKIATVQILGLLQREGRLIDFLQEDIEPYEDAQIGAAVREVHHGCRTALKEVFGLSPVLQAAEGSQVEIEEDFDSSQIKLVGNIRGNPPFKGTLRHCGWKFTKLHLPEWTASGKTDVLAPAEVEIS
;
A
#
# COMPACT_ATOMS: atom_id res chain seq x y z
N MET A 1 10.90 -7.75 -61.69
CA MET A 1 12.10 -7.26 -60.96
C MET A 1 11.88 -5.85 -60.35
N LYS A 2 10.94 -5.67 -59.40
CA LYS A 2 10.66 -4.33 -58.79
C LYS A 2 10.92 -4.21 -57.28
N ASN A 3 10.99 -5.32 -56.53
CA ASN A 3 11.05 -5.27 -55.05
C ASN A 3 12.43 -4.99 -54.44
N SER A 4 13.54 -5.09 -55.19
CA SER A 4 14.90 -4.93 -54.62
C SER A 4 15.36 -3.47 -54.41
N LYS A 5 14.56 -2.48 -54.84
CA LYS A 5 14.78 -1.05 -54.49
C LYS A 5 14.03 -0.66 -53.22
N PHE A 6 12.83 -1.21 -52.99
CA PHE A 6 11.98 -0.83 -51.87
C PHE A 6 12.59 -1.26 -50.51
N SER A 7 13.05 -2.52 -50.40
CA SER A 7 13.73 -3.02 -49.20
C SER A 7 15.02 -2.25 -48.90
N ARG A 8 15.80 -1.88 -49.93
CA ARG A 8 17.03 -1.08 -49.76
C ARG A 8 16.75 0.29 -49.15
N ASN A 9 15.73 0.99 -49.63
CA ASN A 9 15.40 2.32 -49.12
C ASN A 9 14.93 2.25 -47.65
N ILE A 10 14.18 1.22 -47.27
CA ILE A 10 13.77 0.99 -45.88
C ILE A 10 14.98 0.70 -44.97
N ILE A 11 15.91 -0.14 -45.41
CA ILE A 11 17.14 -0.45 -44.66
C ILE A 11 18.02 0.81 -44.51
N ILE A 12 18.21 1.57 -45.58
CA ILE A 12 19.01 2.82 -45.55
C ILE A 12 18.36 3.85 -44.60
N SER A 13 17.05 4.04 -44.66
CA SER A 13 16.31 4.96 -43.77
C SER A 13 16.42 4.54 -42.30
N SER A 14 16.31 3.24 -42.00
CA SER A 14 16.47 2.71 -40.65
C SER A 14 17.87 2.97 -40.10
N VAL A 15 18.92 2.67 -40.87
CA VAL A 15 20.32 2.93 -40.46
C VAL A 15 20.60 4.42 -40.25
N LEU A 16 20.06 5.30 -41.09
CA LEU A 16 20.15 6.76 -40.92
C LEU A 16 19.47 7.23 -39.63
N CYS A 17 18.29 6.70 -39.32
CA CYS A 17 17.50 7.09 -38.14
C CYS A 17 18.15 6.61 -36.82
N PHE A 18 18.69 5.39 -36.79
CA PHE A 18 19.44 4.92 -35.62
C PHE A 18 20.80 5.62 -35.46
N GLY A 19 21.46 5.97 -36.58
CA GLY A 19 22.70 6.73 -36.57
C GLY A 19 22.55 8.14 -35.98
N SER A 20 21.50 8.88 -36.37
CA SER A 20 21.25 10.22 -35.80
C SER A 20 20.90 10.17 -34.31
N LEU A 21 20.15 9.15 -33.87
CA LEU A 21 19.79 8.98 -32.46
C LEU A 21 21.03 8.73 -31.57
N ALA A 22 21.98 7.92 -32.05
CA ALA A 22 23.24 7.66 -31.35
C ALA A 22 24.13 8.91 -31.24
N ILE A 23 24.17 9.75 -32.28
CA ILE A 23 24.93 11.01 -32.27
C ILE A 23 24.33 12.00 -31.27
N LEU A 24 23.00 12.11 -31.20
CA LEU A 24 22.31 12.96 -30.22
C LEU A 24 22.54 12.48 -28.77
N ALA A 25 22.47 11.17 -28.51
CA ALA A 25 22.76 10.60 -27.20
C ALA A 25 24.23 10.84 -26.77
N GLY A 26 25.19 10.68 -27.69
CA GLY A 26 26.59 10.98 -27.45
C GLY A 26 26.85 12.48 -27.15
N ALA A 27 26.16 13.38 -27.85
CA ALA A 27 26.26 14.82 -27.59
C ALA A 27 25.71 15.21 -26.20
N ALA A 28 24.60 14.60 -25.76
CA ALA A 28 24.05 14.83 -24.42
C ALA A 28 25.04 14.43 -23.31
N VAL A 29 25.70 13.27 -23.45
CA VAL A 29 26.72 12.80 -22.49
C VAL A 29 28.01 13.64 -22.54
N TYR A 30 28.33 14.25 -23.69
CA TYR A 30 29.48 15.14 -23.82
C TYR A 30 29.28 16.49 -23.11
N PHE A 31 28.06 17.04 -23.13
CA PHE A 31 27.74 18.33 -22.51
C PHE A 31 27.39 18.24 -21.01
N ASP A 32 26.95 17.09 -20.52
CA ASP A 32 26.79 16.83 -19.07
C ASP A 32 27.48 15.53 -18.63
N PRO A 33 28.75 15.61 -18.17
CA PRO A 33 29.49 14.45 -17.68
C PRO A 33 28.88 13.79 -16.43
N ALA A 34 27.99 14.47 -15.68
CA ALA A 34 27.38 13.89 -14.48
C ALA A 34 26.44 12.72 -14.80
N LEU A 35 25.91 12.66 -16.03
CA LEU A 35 25.09 11.54 -16.52
C LEU A 35 25.81 10.18 -16.46
N MET A 36 27.15 10.16 -16.54
CA MET A 36 27.94 8.92 -16.47
C MET A 36 28.18 8.41 -15.04
N ASN A 37 27.95 9.23 -14.02
CA ASN A 37 28.05 8.83 -12.61
C ASN A 37 26.78 8.11 -12.11
N ASN A 38 25.68 8.21 -12.86
CA ASN A 38 24.43 7.51 -12.60
C ASN A 38 24.25 6.36 -13.60
N TRP A 39 23.43 5.36 -13.26
CA TRP A 39 23.15 4.20 -14.12
C TRP A 39 22.53 4.54 -15.48
N ILE A 40 22.02 5.77 -15.62
CA ILE A 40 21.31 6.30 -16.80
C ILE A 40 22.27 6.52 -17.99
N GLY A 41 23.47 7.04 -17.78
CA GLY A 41 24.44 7.29 -18.86
C GLY A 41 24.86 6.02 -19.62
N PRO A 42 25.32 4.96 -18.93
CA PRO A 42 25.60 3.68 -19.54
C PRO A 42 24.39 3.04 -20.24
N ALA A 43 23.18 3.21 -19.69
CA ALA A 43 21.96 2.71 -20.30
C ALA A 43 21.63 3.44 -21.63
N LEU A 44 21.79 4.76 -21.68
CA LEU A 44 21.54 5.57 -22.89
C LEU A 44 22.47 5.20 -24.05
N LEU A 45 23.74 4.94 -23.76
CA LEU A 45 24.76 4.57 -24.77
C LEU A 45 24.66 3.10 -25.21
N GLY A 46 24.28 2.19 -24.31
CA GLY A 46 24.25 0.75 -24.58
C GLY A 46 22.95 0.19 -25.14
N ALA A 47 21.79 0.79 -24.83
CA ALA A 47 20.48 0.21 -25.17
C ALA A 47 20.15 0.16 -26.68
N PRO A 48 20.38 1.21 -27.49
CA PRO A 48 19.98 1.21 -28.91
C PRO A 48 20.56 0.07 -29.76
N PRO A 49 21.88 -0.24 -29.74
CA PRO A 49 22.43 -1.33 -30.55
C PRO A 49 21.99 -2.72 -30.03
N ALA A 50 21.87 -2.90 -28.71
CA ALA A 50 21.42 -4.17 -28.14
C ALA A 50 19.98 -4.51 -28.53
N ILE A 51 19.06 -3.54 -28.42
CA ILE A 51 17.65 -3.70 -28.83
C ILE A 51 17.55 -3.96 -30.34
N GLY A 52 18.34 -3.24 -31.16
CA GLY A 52 18.39 -3.46 -32.61
C GLY A 52 18.83 -4.86 -33.01
N ILE A 53 19.86 -5.41 -32.34
CA ILE A 53 20.34 -6.78 -32.57
C ILE A 53 19.30 -7.82 -32.13
N ILE A 54 18.69 -7.64 -30.95
CA ILE A 54 17.64 -8.54 -30.44
C ILE A 54 16.43 -8.54 -31.39
N PHE A 55 15.98 -7.38 -31.85
CA PHE A 55 14.86 -7.27 -32.78
C PHE A 55 15.19 -7.87 -34.16
N TYR A 56 16.41 -7.68 -34.66
CA TYR A 56 16.88 -8.30 -35.91
C TYR A 56 16.93 -9.83 -35.82
N LEU A 57 17.34 -10.39 -34.68
CA LEU A 57 17.34 -11.84 -34.44
C LEU A 57 15.92 -12.40 -34.31
N MET A 58 15.03 -11.72 -33.57
CA MET A 58 13.61 -12.10 -33.41
C MET A 58 12.83 -12.03 -34.74
N ALA A 59 13.05 -10.99 -35.54
CA ALA A 59 12.43 -10.84 -36.86
C ALA A 59 12.92 -11.90 -37.87
N ARG A 60 14.12 -12.46 -37.67
CA ARG A 60 14.67 -13.55 -38.48
C ARG A 60 14.12 -14.93 -38.10
N SER A 61 13.59 -15.10 -36.88
CA SER A 61 13.16 -16.40 -36.34
C SER A 61 11.64 -16.63 -36.31
N TRP A 62 10.82 -15.70 -36.83
CA TRP A 62 9.36 -15.79 -36.71
C TRP A 62 8.74 -16.69 -37.81
N PRO A 63 8.11 -17.83 -37.47
CA PRO A 63 7.39 -18.63 -38.46
C PRO A 63 6.00 -18.05 -38.77
N GLU A 64 5.60 -18.05 -40.04
CA GLU A 64 4.24 -17.69 -40.44
C GLU A 64 3.21 -18.72 -39.96
N LYS A 65 2.56 -18.43 -38.83
CA LYS A 65 1.11 -18.57 -38.57
C LYS A 65 0.82 -18.50 -37.08
N MET A 66 -0.02 -17.55 -36.67
CA MET A 66 -0.90 -17.68 -35.51
C MET A 66 -2.11 -16.77 -35.70
N SER A 67 -3.30 -17.36 -35.71
CA SER A 67 -4.60 -16.69 -35.54
C SER A 67 -5.10 -17.07 -34.15
N PRO A 68 -5.72 -16.15 -33.39
CA PRO A 68 -6.14 -16.44 -32.03
C PRO A 68 -7.43 -17.28 -32.00
N VAL A 69 -7.56 -18.11 -30.96
CA VAL A 69 -8.81 -18.78 -30.57
C VAL A 69 -9.01 -18.52 -29.08
N GLN A 70 -10.19 -18.00 -28.71
CA GLN A 70 -10.63 -17.84 -27.33
C GLN A 70 -11.46 -19.06 -26.88
N ASP A 71 -11.88 -19.01 -25.61
CA ASP A 71 -12.98 -19.76 -24.99
C ASP A 71 -12.73 -21.20 -24.54
N ALA A 72 -12.64 -21.37 -23.21
CA ALA A 72 -13.46 -22.35 -22.48
C ALA A 72 -13.45 -22.06 -20.95
N GLU A 73 -14.63 -21.75 -20.44
CA GLU A 73 -15.00 -21.61 -19.02
C GLU A 73 -15.11 -23.00 -18.33
N LYS A 74 -14.96 -23.07 -16.99
CA LYS A 74 -15.96 -23.63 -16.03
C LYS A 74 -15.37 -24.27 -14.77
N ALA A 75 -16.03 -24.02 -13.64
CA ALA A 75 -15.67 -24.50 -12.29
C ALA A 75 -16.64 -25.59 -11.78
N THR A 76 -16.17 -26.44 -10.86
CA THR A 76 -17.01 -27.10 -9.81
C THR A 76 -16.19 -27.72 -8.65
N LYS A 77 -16.64 -27.46 -7.43
CA LYS A 77 -16.56 -28.33 -6.21
C LYS A 77 -18.00 -28.90 -5.98
N PRO A 78 -18.33 -29.73 -4.96
CA PRO A 78 -17.54 -30.34 -3.86
C PRO A 78 -17.78 -31.88 -3.73
N THR A 79 -17.30 -32.52 -2.64
CA THR A 79 -18.05 -33.53 -1.83
C THR A 79 -17.26 -33.83 -0.53
N GLU A 80 -18.00 -34.21 0.51
CA GLU A 80 -17.61 -34.48 1.90
C GLU A 80 -17.78 -35.99 2.20
N GLU A 81 -16.91 -36.60 3.01
CA GLU A 81 -17.20 -37.91 3.61
C GLU A 81 -16.56 -38.06 5.02
N LYS A 82 -17.21 -38.90 5.85
CA LYS A 82 -17.06 -39.04 7.31
C LYS A 82 -17.02 -40.53 7.67
N ILE A 83 -16.11 -40.98 8.55
CA ILE A 83 -16.25 -42.17 9.43
C ILE A 83 -15.05 -42.29 10.41
N THR A 84 -15.04 -43.01 11.55
CA THR A 84 -15.96 -43.14 12.72
C THR A 84 -15.31 -44.07 13.76
N THR A 85 -14.96 -43.55 14.96
CA THR A 85 -14.75 -44.34 16.23
C THR A 85 -13.46 -45.22 16.26
N SER A 86 -12.78 -45.59 17.35
CA SER A 86 -13.04 -45.60 18.82
C SER A 86 -11.72 -45.62 19.61
N PHE A 87 -11.71 -45.18 20.88
CA PHE A 87 -11.38 -46.04 22.04
C PHE A 87 -11.69 -45.33 23.37
N GLU A 88 -11.98 -46.13 24.40
CA GLU A 88 -12.66 -45.78 25.66
C GLU A 88 -11.79 -46.15 26.87
N VAL A 89 -11.60 -45.25 27.84
CA VAL A 89 -11.28 -45.60 29.25
C VAL A 89 -11.80 -44.52 30.23
N ALA A 90 -12.76 -44.92 31.07
CA ALA A 90 -13.12 -44.49 32.45
C ALA A 90 -13.07 -43.00 32.93
N SER A 91 -14.15 -42.61 33.63
CA SER A 91 -14.24 -41.42 34.51
C SER A 91 -13.53 -41.60 35.87
N PRO A 92 -13.42 -40.55 36.70
CA PRO A 92 -14.41 -40.44 37.79
C PRO A 92 -14.87 -39.00 38.17
N SER A 93 -16.20 -38.82 38.17
CA SER A 93 -17.06 -38.14 39.16
C SER A 93 -16.69 -36.82 39.88
N ASP A 94 -17.65 -35.89 39.79
CA ASP A 94 -18.33 -35.12 40.88
C ASP A 94 -18.18 -33.58 40.90
N LYS A 95 -19.33 -32.90 41.10
CA LYS A 95 -19.56 -31.45 41.36
C LYS A 95 -19.08 -30.39 40.38
N SER A 96 -19.96 -30.02 39.45
CA SER A 96 -20.40 -28.61 39.23
C SER A 96 -21.55 -28.56 38.22
N MET A 97 -22.79 -28.56 38.68
CA MET A 97 -23.96 -28.29 37.84
C MET A 97 -24.74 -27.16 38.52
N VAL A 98 -25.01 -26.09 37.76
CA VAL A 98 -25.30 -24.71 38.23
C VAL A 98 -24.03 -23.91 38.55
N ASP A 99 -23.45 -23.27 37.52
CA ASP A 99 -22.64 -22.02 37.60
C ASP A 99 -22.26 -21.50 36.18
N ASP A 100 -22.19 -22.38 35.17
CA ASP A 100 -21.73 -22.03 33.82
C ASP A 100 -22.60 -21.00 33.06
N ASP A 101 -23.94 -21.10 33.14
CA ASP A 101 -24.84 -20.23 32.34
C ASP A 101 -24.71 -18.75 32.74
N PHE A 102 -24.64 -18.46 34.04
CA PHE A 102 -24.47 -17.09 34.55
C PHE A 102 -23.11 -16.50 34.12
N ASN A 103 -22.04 -17.27 34.25
CA ASN A 103 -20.70 -16.82 33.84
C ASN A 103 -20.60 -16.64 32.31
N GLN A 104 -21.30 -17.48 31.53
CA GLN A 104 -21.40 -17.34 30.08
C GLN A 104 -22.25 -16.13 29.67
N GLN A 105 -23.30 -15.79 30.41
CA GLN A 105 -24.13 -14.59 30.19
C GLN A 105 -23.38 -13.29 30.52
N ILE A 106 -22.63 -13.24 31.63
CA ILE A 106 -21.74 -12.11 31.96
C ILE A 106 -20.68 -11.92 30.86
N SER A 107 -19.99 -12.99 30.46
CA SER A 107 -18.97 -12.95 29.40
C SER A 107 -19.53 -12.44 28.06
N LYS A 108 -20.73 -12.90 27.66
CA LYS A 108 -21.41 -12.42 26.44
C LYS A 108 -21.75 -10.94 26.53
N SER A 109 -22.33 -10.50 27.66
CA SER A 109 -22.77 -9.12 27.87
C SER A 109 -21.59 -8.14 27.91
N GLN A 110 -20.50 -8.49 28.59
CA GLN A 110 -19.28 -7.69 28.63
C GLN A 110 -18.63 -7.57 27.26
N ASN A 111 -18.50 -8.69 26.52
CA ASN A 111 -17.88 -8.67 25.19
C ASN A 111 -18.73 -7.87 24.17
N GLN A 112 -20.06 -7.97 24.26
CA GLN A 112 -20.98 -7.13 23.47
C GLN A 112 -20.84 -5.64 23.82
N GLN A 113 -20.76 -5.29 25.11
CA GLN A 113 -20.59 -3.90 25.54
C GLN A 113 -19.25 -3.30 25.08
N THR A 114 -18.15 -4.06 25.19
CA THR A 114 -16.83 -3.66 24.68
C THR A 114 -16.83 -3.48 23.16
N ALA A 115 -17.47 -4.39 22.42
CA ALA A 115 -17.60 -4.27 20.97
C ALA A 115 -18.42 -3.05 20.54
N VAL A 116 -19.49 -2.70 21.27
CA VAL A 116 -20.27 -1.47 21.03
C VAL A 116 -19.45 -0.23 21.34
N ALA A 117 -18.76 -0.18 22.49
CA ALA A 117 -17.89 0.94 22.85
C ALA A 117 -16.74 1.14 21.84
N SER A 118 -16.13 0.05 21.36
CA SER A 118 -15.10 0.10 20.33
C SER A 118 -15.61 0.66 19.00
N LYS A 119 -16.79 0.22 18.53
CA LYS A 119 -17.42 0.77 17.32
C LYS A 119 -17.73 2.26 17.45
N ILE A 120 -18.27 2.67 18.61
CA ILE A 120 -18.54 4.07 18.92
C ILE A 120 -17.26 4.90 18.86
N ALA A 121 -16.15 4.43 19.46
CA ALA A 121 -14.86 5.09 19.40
C ALA A 121 -14.33 5.23 17.95
N THR A 122 -14.47 4.21 17.10
CA THR A 122 -14.08 4.30 15.68
C THR A 122 -14.88 5.38 14.94
N VAL A 123 -16.19 5.41 15.12
CA VAL A 123 -17.09 6.41 14.51
C VAL A 123 -16.77 7.83 15.02
N GLN A 124 -16.50 7.98 16.31
CA GLN A 124 -16.08 9.24 16.94
C GLN A 124 -14.78 9.79 16.33
N ILE A 125 -13.76 8.95 16.15
CA ILE A 125 -12.47 9.36 15.56
C ILE A 125 -12.67 9.80 14.11
N LEU A 126 -13.48 9.09 13.33
CA LEU A 126 -13.75 9.47 11.93
C LEU A 126 -14.57 10.78 11.84
N GLY A 127 -15.60 10.95 12.66
CA GLY A 127 -16.38 12.19 12.73
C GLY A 127 -15.55 13.40 13.21
N LEU A 128 -14.60 13.18 14.13
CA LEU A 128 -13.63 14.19 14.54
C LEU A 128 -12.74 14.62 13.36
N LEU A 129 -12.15 13.67 12.63
CA LEU A 129 -11.29 13.97 11.47
C LEU A 129 -12.05 14.71 10.35
N GLN A 130 -13.34 14.41 10.19
CA GLN A 130 -14.21 15.15 9.28
C GLN A 130 -14.47 16.58 9.78
N ARG A 131 -14.84 16.77 11.05
CA ARG A 131 -15.17 18.10 11.58
C ARG A 131 -13.97 19.04 11.62
N GLU A 132 -12.82 18.56 12.11
CA GLU A 132 -11.63 19.42 12.30
C GLU A 132 -10.80 19.59 11.02
N GLY A 133 -10.95 18.70 10.03
CA GLY A 133 -10.06 18.66 8.86
C GLY A 133 -10.70 18.28 7.53
N ARG A 134 -12.04 18.14 7.45
CA ARG A 134 -12.78 17.80 6.21
C ARG A 134 -12.24 16.58 5.46
N LEU A 135 -11.74 15.59 6.21
CA LEU A 135 -11.04 14.44 5.64
C LEU A 135 -11.90 13.62 4.67
N ILE A 136 -13.19 13.44 4.96
CA ILE A 136 -14.09 12.65 4.12
C ILE A 136 -14.41 13.43 2.85
N ASP A 137 -14.69 14.73 2.95
CA ASP A 137 -14.90 15.60 1.78
C ASP A 137 -13.70 15.50 0.83
N PHE A 138 -12.49 15.70 1.37
CA PHE A 138 -11.25 15.65 0.59
C PHE A 138 -10.99 14.28 -0.09
N LEU A 139 -11.42 13.18 0.54
CA LEU A 139 -11.29 11.83 -0.01
C LEU A 139 -12.46 11.40 -0.92
N GLN A 140 -13.51 12.21 -1.03
CA GLN A 140 -14.65 11.99 -1.95
C GLN A 140 -14.66 12.97 -3.13
N GLU A 141 -13.92 14.08 -3.04
CA GLU A 141 -13.71 15.04 -4.13
C GLU A 141 -12.90 14.43 -5.28
N ASP A 142 -13.30 14.72 -6.51
CA ASP A 142 -12.50 14.37 -7.69
C ASP A 142 -11.43 15.44 -7.91
N ILE A 143 -10.18 15.11 -7.57
CA ILE A 143 -9.06 16.05 -7.68
C ILE A 143 -8.41 16.09 -9.08
N GLU A 144 -8.78 15.21 -10.02
CA GLU A 144 -8.19 15.18 -11.37
C GLU A 144 -8.30 16.51 -12.15
N PRO A 145 -9.39 17.30 -12.04
CA PRO A 145 -9.53 18.57 -12.78
C PRO A 145 -8.74 19.76 -12.21
N TYR A 146 -8.06 19.61 -11.07
CA TYR A 146 -7.46 20.73 -10.32
C TYR A 146 -5.94 20.83 -10.53
N GLU A 147 -5.44 22.06 -10.63
CA GLU A 147 -3.99 22.31 -10.72
C GLU A 147 -3.29 22.11 -9.35
N ASP A 148 -2.02 21.69 -9.37
CA ASP A 148 -1.18 21.45 -8.17
C ASP A 148 -1.24 22.59 -7.14
N ALA A 149 -1.34 23.85 -7.61
CA ALA A 149 -1.43 25.02 -6.74
C ALA A 149 -2.76 25.09 -5.97
N GLN A 150 -3.88 24.68 -6.59
CA GLN A 150 -5.21 24.63 -5.97
C GLN A 150 -5.29 23.46 -4.98
N ILE A 151 -4.87 22.26 -5.41
CA ILE A 151 -4.76 21.08 -4.56
C ILE A 151 -3.89 21.40 -3.33
N GLY A 152 -2.71 21.97 -3.55
CA GLY A 152 -1.79 22.35 -2.48
C GLY A 152 -2.36 23.40 -1.51
N ALA A 153 -3.28 24.27 -1.94
CA ALA A 153 -3.96 25.20 -1.05
C ALA A 153 -4.91 24.45 -0.09
N ALA A 154 -5.83 23.64 -0.65
CA ALA A 154 -6.81 22.88 0.13
C ALA A 154 -6.16 21.82 1.04
N VAL A 155 -5.18 21.05 0.51
CA VAL A 155 -4.48 19.99 1.26
C VAL A 155 -3.80 20.52 2.52
N ARG A 156 -3.29 21.76 2.52
CA ARG A 156 -2.63 22.33 3.71
C ARG A 156 -3.60 22.53 4.88
N GLU A 157 -4.83 22.94 4.58
CA GLU A 157 -5.89 23.11 5.57
C GLU A 157 -6.35 21.75 6.13
N VAL A 158 -6.68 20.81 5.23
CA VAL A 158 -7.05 19.42 5.58
C VAL A 158 -5.96 18.75 6.45
N HIS A 159 -4.71 18.81 6.01
CA HIS A 159 -3.57 18.28 6.77
C HIS A 159 -3.41 18.96 8.13
N HIS A 160 -3.55 20.29 8.22
CA HIS A 160 -3.43 21.00 9.49
C HIS A 160 -4.53 20.58 10.49
N GLY A 161 -5.78 20.52 10.03
CA GLY A 161 -6.93 20.08 10.81
C GLY A 161 -6.76 18.65 11.34
N CYS A 162 -6.58 17.68 10.45
CA CYS A 162 -6.39 16.27 10.83
C CYS A 162 -5.19 16.07 11.75
N ARG A 163 -4.06 16.74 11.49
CA ARG A 163 -2.85 16.64 12.32
C ARG A 163 -3.08 17.19 13.73
N THR A 164 -3.84 18.27 13.87
CA THR A 164 -4.17 18.87 15.15
C THR A 164 -5.07 17.95 15.96
N ALA A 165 -6.17 17.49 15.36
CA ALA A 165 -7.10 16.53 15.97
C ALA A 165 -6.41 15.25 16.46
N LEU A 166 -5.55 14.62 15.63
CA LEU A 166 -4.81 13.42 16.03
C LEU A 166 -3.81 13.68 17.16
N LYS A 167 -3.14 14.84 17.16
CA LYS A 167 -2.20 15.22 18.23
C LYS A 167 -2.92 15.48 19.56
N GLU A 168 -4.13 16.03 19.52
CA GLU A 168 -4.94 16.29 20.71
C GLU A 168 -5.47 15.00 21.32
N VAL A 169 -6.03 14.09 20.51
CA VAL A 169 -6.56 12.81 21.00
C VAL A 169 -5.46 11.84 21.43
N PHE A 170 -4.45 11.61 20.58
CA PHE A 170 -3.48 10.51 20.75
C PHE A 170 -2.10 10.93 21.25
N GLY A 171 -1.70 12.19 21.03
CA GLY A 171 -0.33 12.64 21.33
C GLY A 171 0.71 11.76 20.64
N LEU A 172 0.77 11.81 19.31
CA LEU A 172 1.60 10.90 18.53
C LEU A 172 3.10 11.13 18.75
N SER A 173 3.85 10.04 18.85
CA SER A 173 5.32 10.00 18.91
C SER A 173 5.85 8.87 18.03
N PRO A 174 7.09 8.95 17.52
CA PRO A 174 7.65 7.86 16.74
C PRO A 174 7.93 6.63 17.62
N VAL A 175 7.87 5.43 17.03
CA VAL A 175 8.27 4.21 17.74
C VAL A 175 9.78 4.20 17.96
N LEU A 176 10.54 4.41 16.89
CA LEU A 176 12.00 4.60 16.91
C LEU A 176 12.35 6.08 16.78
N GLN A 177 13.06 6.64 17.77
CA GLN A 177 13.53 8.03 17.77
C GLN A 177 14.78 8.23 16.90
N ALA A 178 14.66 7.93 15.60
CA ALA A 178 15.70 8.17 14.61
C ALA A 178 15.07 8.75 13.32
N ALA A 179 15.88 9.43 12.51
CA ALA A 179 15.41 10.00 11.25
C ALA A 179 15.16 8.90 10.21
N GLU A 180 14.13 9.04 9.38
CA GLU A 180 13.95 8.18 8.22
C GLU A 180 15.14 8.36 7.27
N GLY A 181 15.67 7.25 6.77
CA GLY A 181 16.94 7.21 6.03
C GLY A 181 18.20 7.08 6.88
N SER A 182 18.13 7.17 8.22
CA SER A 182 19.29 6.92 9.08
C SER A 182 19.58 5.42 9.27
N GLN A 183 20.82 5.09 9.61
CA GLN A 183 21.18 3.74 10.05
C GLN A 183 20.69 3.52 11.49
N VAL A 184 20.10 2.36 11.74
CA VAL A 184 19.66 1.89 13.04
C VAL A 184 20.15 0.46 13.28
N GLU A 185 20.35 0.12 14.55
CA GLU A 185 20.69 -1.21 15.02
C GLU A 185 19.53 -1.73 15.86
N ILE A 186 19.10 -2.96 15.61
CA ILE A 186 17.94 -3.61 16.22
C ILE A 186 18.45 -4.85 16.98
N GLU A 187 18.39 -4.79 18.30
CA GLU A 187 18.88 -5.82 19.22
C GLU A 187 18.08 -7.14 19.16
N GLU A 188 18.56 -8.19 19.83
CA GLU A 188 17.94 -9.51 19.83
C GLU A 188 16.56 -9.57 20.52
N ASP A 189 16.34 -8.72 21.51
CA ASP A 189 15.14 -8.65 22.34
C ASP A 189 14.06 -7.68 21.81
N PHE A 190 14.14 -7.31 20.53
CA PHE A 190 13.22 -6.33 19.94
C PHE A 190 11.75 -6.80 19.90
N ASP A 191 10.83 -5.88 20.17
CA ASP A 191 9.40 -6.15 20.12
C ASP A 191 8.88 -6.16 18.67
N SER A 192 8.58 -7.36 18.16
CA SER A 192 8.01 -7.59 16.83
C SER A 192 6.63 -6.95 16.58
N SER A 193 5.90 -6.55 17.63
CA SER A 193 4.66 -5.77 17.51
C SER A 193 4.92 -4.28 17.24
N GLN A 194 6.10 -3.78 17.60
CA GLN A 194 6.52 -2.39 17.42
C GLN A 194 7.43 -2.20 16.20
N ILE A 195 8.31 -3.17 15.92
CA ILE A 195 9.34 -3.07 14.87
C ILE A 195 9.16 -4.21 13.86
N LYS A 196 8.83 -3.84 12.62
CA LYS A 196 8.76 -4.79 11.50
C LYS A 196 10.04 -4.71 10.67
N LEU A 197 10.82 -5.78 10.68
CA LEU A 197 11.97 -5.95 9.78
C LEU A 197 11.48 -6.15 8.33
N VAL A 198 12.12 -5.49 7.38
CA VAL A 198 11.77 -5.53 5.94
C VAL A 198 13.03 -5.64 5.10
N GLY A 199 13.01 -6.53 4.09
CA GLY A 199 14.12 -6.77 3.17
C GLY A 199 14.75 -8.15 3.37
N ASN A 200 16.04 -8.26 3.05
CA ASN A 200 16.79 -9.51 3.15
C ASN A 200 17.29 -9.76 4.58
N ILE A 201 16.41 -10.29 5.43
CA ILE A 201 16.72 -10.66 6.82
C ILE A 201 17.54 -11.95 6.78
N ARG A 202 18.84 -11.87 7.11
CA ARG A 202 19.77 -13.02 7.21
C ARG A 202 20.70 -12.83 8.40
N GLY A 203 21.11 -13.96 8.98
CA GLY A 203 21.88 -13.97 10.22
C GLY A 203 20.98 -13.79 11.45
N ASN A 204 21.63 -13.66 12.60
CA ASN A 204 20.98 -13.39 13.87
C ASN A 204 21.12 -11.88 14.20
N PRO A 205 20.34 -11.36 15.17
CA PRO A 205 20.55 -10.02 15.70
C PRO A 205 21.96 -9.82 16.31
N PRO A 206 22.43 -8.58 16.50
CA PRO A 206 21.73 -7.33 16.18
C PRO A 206 21.67 -7.07 14.67
N PHE A 207 20.48 -6.68 14.18
CA PHE A 207 20.29 -6.35 12.77
C PHE A 207 20.62 -4.88 12.51
N LYS A 208 21.49 -4.62 11.53
CA LYS A 208 21.81 -3.26 11.08
C LYS A 208 21.09 -2.94 9.78
N GLY A 209 20.40 -1.82 9.73
CA GLY A 209 19.60 -1.44 8.57
C GLY A 209 19.21 0.03 8.55
N THR A 210 18.62 0.46 7.44
CA THR A 210 18.13 1.85 7.28
C THR A 210 16.68 1.96 7.72
N LEU A 211 16.38 2.89 8.64
CA LEU A 211 15.01 3.15 9.07
C LEU A 211 14.18 3.69 7.90
N ARG A 212 13.19 2.91 7.44
CA ARG A 212 12.35 3.28 6.28
C ARG A 212 11.11 4.08 6.66
N HIS A 213 10.56 3.83 7.84
CA HIS A 213 9.46 4.58 8.43
C HIS A 213 9.61 4.48 9.95
N CYS A 214 9.49 5.58 10.69
CA CYS A 214 9.76 5.60 12.13
C CYS A 214 8.70 4.88 12.99
N GLY A 215 7.54 4.57 12.40
CA GLY A 215 6.37 4.04 13.10
C GLY A 215 5.72 5.09 14.00
N TRP A 216 4.46 4.89 14.39
CA TRP A 216 3.75 5.82 15.27
C TRP A 216 3.13 5.09 16.46
N LYS A 217 3.30 5.66 17.65
CA LYS A 217 2.62 5.25 18.88
C LYS A 217 1.93 6.45 19.52
N PHE A 218 0.77 6.21 20.12
CA PHE A 218 0.09 7.19 20.96
C PHE A 218 0.79 7.30 22.33
N THR A 219 0.77 8.48 22.94
CA THR A 219 1.30 8.72 24.31
C THR A 219 0.21 9.09 25.30
N LYS A 220 -0.97 9.44 24.80
CA LYS A 220 -2.20 9.70 25.56
C LYS A 220 -3.40 9.17 24.77
N LEU A 221 -4.55 9.07 25.41
CA LEU A 221 -5.81 8.79 24.73
C LEU A 221 -6.91 9.64 25.37
N HIS A 222 -7.35 10.67 24.66
CA HIS A 222 -8.41 11.57 25.10
C HIS A 222 -9.44 11.73 23.98
N LEU A 223 -10.45 10.87 23.95
CA LEU A 223 -11.57 11.03 23.03
C LEU A 223 -12.51 12.12 23.60
N PRO A 224 -12.96 13.08 22.77
CA PRO A 224 -13.93 14.08 23.21
C PRO A 224 -15.27 13.41 23.56
N GLU A 225 -15.99 13.98 24.53
CA GLU A 225 -17.32 13.48 24.89
C GLU A 225 -18.28 13.55 23.70
N TRP A 226 -18.96 12.43 23.43
CA TRP A 226 -19.87 12.29 22.31
C TRP A 226 -21.28 12.70 22.71
N THR A 227 -21.67 13.88 22.24
CA THR A 227 -22.95 14.53 22.57
C THR A 227 -24.14 14.03 21.77
N ALA A 228 -23.96 13.09 20.82
CA ALA A 228 -25.07 12.58 20.03
C ALA A 228 -25.96 11.66 20.89
N SER A 229 -27.04 12.23 21.40
CA SER A 229 -28.08 11.56 22.19
C SER A 229 -28.95 10.66 21.29
N GLY A 230 -28.43 9.50 20.93
CA GLY A 230 -29.18 8.47 20.20
C GLY A 230 -28.34 7.58 19.29
N LYS A 231 -29.00 6.56 18.71
CA LYS A 231 -28.45 5.77 17.60
C LYS A 231 -28.54 6.60 16.32
N THR A 232 -27.51 7.37 16.02
CA THR A 232 -27.34 8.06 14.74
C THR A 232 -26.25 7.37 13.91
N ASP A 233 -26.48 7.27 12.61
CA ASP A 233 -25.53 6.83 11.58
C ASP A 233 -24.78 8.02 10.93
N VAL A 234 -25.08 9.25 11.36
CA VAL A 234 -24.48 10.49 10.87
C VAL A 234 -23.10 10.74 11.49
N LEU A 235 -22.07 10.84 10.64
CA LEU A 235 -20.69 11.20 11.04
C LEU A 235 -20.49 12.71 11.26
N ALA A 236 -21.09 13.52 10.40
CA ALA A 236 -21.14 14.98 10.50
C ALA A 236 -22.52 15.45 9.98
N PRO A 237 -23.18 16.42 10.62
CA PRO A 237 -24.47 16.94 10.15
C PRO A 237 -24.30 17.70 8.83
N ALA A 238 -25.35 17.71 8.00
CA ALA A 238 -25.40 18.58 6.83
C ALA A 238 -25.59 20.04 7.29
N GLU A 239 -24.77 20.94 6.76
CA GLU A 239 -24.88 22.38 7.01
C GLU A 239 -25.78 23.01 5.95
N VAL A 240 -26.81 23.75 6.39
CA VAL A 240 -27.80 24.39 5.51
C VAL A 240 -27.91 25.86 5.89
N GLU A 241 -27.50 26.73 4.97
CA GLU A 241 -27.72 28.17 5.07
C GLU A 241 -29.20 28.50 4.83
N ILE A 242 -29.79 29.34 5.68
CA ILE A 242 -31.19 29.76 5.59
C ILE A 242 -31.25 31.19 5.03
N SER A 243 -32.06 31.38 3.98
CA SER A 243 -32.33 32.66 3.31
C SER A 243 -33.59 33.36 3.82
#